data_AF-A0A8C0GMP0-F1
#
_entry.id   AF-A0A8C0GMP0-F1
#
_cell.length_a   1.000
_cell.length_b   1.000
_cell.length_c   1.000
_cell.angle_alpha   90.00
_cell.angle_beta   90.00
_cell.angle_gamma   90.00
#
_symmetry.space_group_name_H-M   'P 1'
#
loop_
_entity.id
_entity.type
_entity.pdbx_description
1 polymer ?
#
loop_
_entity_poly.entity_id
_entity_poly.type
_entity_poly.pdbx_seq_one_letter_code
_entity_poly.pdbx_strand_id
1 'polypeptide(L)'
;MSFTIMTAILSPHFLGRLSSFAESPCSSSFVSLYSVAKDICKLPVEPGPCQIYMTRYFYNSAAKKCEMFRYGGCQGNENRFATKDECLKTCGQLNKLRFSNLPS
;
A
#
# COMPACT_ATOMS: atom_id res chain seq x y z
N MET A 1 4.24 -52.00 -37.50
CA MET A 1 3.06 -52.22 -38.36
C MET A 1 1.84 -51.85 -37.53
N SER A 2 0.97 -51.03 -38.13
CA SER A 2 -0.44 -50.79 -37.77
C SER A 2 -0.81 -50.38 -36.34
N PHE A 3 -1.07 -49.09 -36.15
CA PHE A 3 -2.31 -48.68 -35.51
C PHE A 3 -3.08 -47.76 -36.47
N THR A 4 -4.07 -48.36 -37.11
CA THR A 4 -5.11 -47.77 -37.97
C THR A 4 -5.98 -46.81 -37.13
N ILE A 5 -5.94 -45.50 -37.38
CA ILE A 5 -6.90 -44.65 -38.12
C ILE A 5 -8.27 -44.40 -37.42
N MET A 6 -8.56 -43.09 -37.26
CA MET A 6 -9.85 -42.38 -37.20
C MET A 6 -10.78 -42.50 -36.00
N THR A 7 -10.98 -41.38 -35.31
CA THR A 7 -12.13 -40.46 -35.44
C THR A 7 -11.77 -39.17 -34.67
N ALA A 8 -12.05 -37.93 -35.04
CA ALA A 8 -12.73 -37.34 -36.18
C ALA A 8 -12.09 -35.95 -36.43
N ILE A 9 -11.93 -35.59 -37.70
CA ILE A 9 -11.58 -34.24 -38.15
C ILE A 9 -12.88 -33.47 -38.30
N LEU A 10 -13.05 -32.36 -37.60
CA LEU A 10 -13.76 -31.15 -38.07
C LEU A 10 -13.14 -29.91 -37.39
N SER A 11 -11.95 -29.51 -37.88
CA SER A 11 -11.67 -28.25 -38.60
C SER A 11 -12.32 -26.90 -38.16
N PRO A 12 -11.79 -25.74 -38.61
CA PRO A 12 -11.09 -24.77 -37.76
C PRO A 12 -11.71 -23.34 -37.85
N HIS A 13 -11.06 -22.39 -37.16
CA HIS A 13 -11.15 -20.92 -37.24
C HIS A 13 -11.95 -20.14 -36.17
N PHE A 14 -11.14 -19.40 -35.41
CA PHE A 14 -11.36 -18.06 -34.86
C PHE A 14 -12.42 -17.89 -33.78
N LEU A 15 -12.00 -17.84 -32.51
CA LEU A 15 -12.37 -16.77 -31.57
C LEU A 15 -11.35 -16.66 -30.43
N GLY A 16 -10.82 -15.45 -30.21
CA GLY A 16 -10.68 -14.90 -28.86
C GLY A 16 -9.38 -15.16 -28.09
N ARG A 17 -8.50 -14.16 -28.14
CA ARG A 17 -7.52 -13.82 -27.10
C ARG A 17 -8.26 -13.37 -25.82
N LEU A 18 -7.57 -13.48 -24.67
CA LEU A 18 -7.75 -12.77 -23.37
C LEU A 18 -8.56 -13.46 -22.25
N SER A 19 -7.82 -13.82 -21.20
CA SER A 19 -8.17 -13.69 -19.76
C SER A 19 -9.65 -13.79 -19.38
N SER A 20 -10.11 -15.00 -19.06
CA SER A 20 -11.43 -15.24 -18.48
C SER A 20 -11.35 -15.19 -16.95
N PHE A 21 -11.56 -13.99 -16.40
CA PHE A 21 -12.61 -13.72 -15.41
C PHE A 21 -12.95 -12.21 -15.52
N ALA A 22 -13.98 -11.89 -16.31
CA ALA A 22 -14.75 -10.64 -16.26
C ALA A 22 -16.14 -11.02 -15.69
N GLU A 23 -16.80 -10.23 -14.84
CA GLU A 23 -17.39 -8.89 -15.09
C GLU A 23 -17.35 -8.05 -13.79
N SER A 24 -16.76 -6.84 -13.76
CA SER A 24 -17.35 -5.49 -14.06
C SER A 24 -17.65 -4.70 -12.76
N PRO A 25 -17.64 -3.34 -12.69
CA PRO A 25 -17.36 -2.32 -13.70
C PRO A 25 -16.25 -1.31 -13.28
N CYS A 26 -15.83 -0.48 -14.23
CA CYS A 26 -15.19 0.81 -13.93
C CYS A 26 -16.27 1.75 -13.38
N SER A 27 -16.09 2.27 -12.15
CA SER A 27 -16.85 3.38 -11.51
C SER A 27 -18.01 3.04 -10.54
N SER A 28 -17.87 3.61 -9.33
CA SER A 28 -18.91 4.11 -8.42
C SER A 28 -19.80 3.13 -7.63
N SER A 29 -19.61 3.09 -6.29
CA SER A 29 -20.58 2.72 -5.21
C SER A 29 -20.24 1.57 -4.24
N PHE A 30 -19.04 0.98 -4.24
CA PHE A 30 -18.62 0.10 -3.13
C PHE A 30 -18.14 0.93 -1.93
N VAL A 31 -19.10 1.33 -1.09
CA VAL A 31 -19.04 1.65 0.35
C VAL A 31 -17.67 1.97 0.94
N SER A 32 -17.61 3.08 1.70
CA SER A 32 -16.60 3.50 2.69
C SER A 32 -16.21 2.43 3.75
N LEU A 33 -15.73 1.26 3.32
CA LEU A 33 -15.32 0.13 4.18
C LEU A 33 -13.81 -0.14 4.14
N TYR A 34 -13.05 0.71 3.43
CA TYR A 34 -11.58 0.77 3.55
C TYR A 34 -11.12 2.14 4.09
N SER A 35 -12.03 2.86 4.77
CA SER A 35 -11.75 4.12 5.44
C SER A 35 -11.42 3.97 6.94
N VAL A 36 -11.24 2.74 7.45
CA VAL A 36 -10.33 2.52 8.59
C VAL A 36 -8.91 2.36 8.02
N ALA A 37 -8.49 3.32 7.20
CA ALA A 37 -7.10 3.40 6.79
C ALA A 37 -6.30 3.58 8.08
N LYS A 38 -5.54 2.55 8.45
CA LYS A 38 -4.57 2.60 9.54
C LYS A 38 -3.69 3.81 9.26
N ASP A 39 -3.96 4.91 9.96
CA ASP A 39 -3.24 6.16 9.80
C ASP A 39 -1.81 5.89 10.27
N ILE A 40 -0.91 5.64 9.32
CA ILE A 40 0.49 5.28 9.59
C ILE A 40 1.15 6.31 10.51
N CYS A 41 0.68 7.55 10.48
CA CYS A 41 1.16 8.65 11.31
C CYS A 41 0.70 8.56 12.77
N LYS A 42 -0.22 7.66 13.10
CA LYS A 42 -0.68 7.41 14.48
C LYS A 42 -0.10 6.13 15.08
N LEU A 43 0.66 5.36 14.32
CA LEU A 43 1.25 4.14 14.83
C LEU A 43 2.40 4.42 15.80
N PRO A 44 2.61 3.58 16.82
CA PRO A 44 3.73 3.72 17.73
C PRO A 44 5.06 3.49 16.99
N VAL A 45 6.17 3.95 17.56
CA VAL A 45 7.49 3.59 17.07
C VAL A 45 7.79 2.12 17.37
N GLU A 46 8.25 1.36 16.38
CA GLU A 46 8.62 -0.05 16.55
C GLU A 46 10.03 -0.33 16.03
N PRO A 47 11.03 -0.46 16.93
CA PRO A 47 12.40 -0.81 16.56
C PRO A 47 12.52 -2.19 15.90
N GLY A 48 11.64 -3.13 16.24
CA GLY A 48 11.76 -4.54 15.87
C GLY A 48 12.84 -5.29 16.66
N PRO A 49 12.91 -6.62 16.52
CA PRO A 49 13.78 -7.47 17.35
C PRO A 49 15.24 -7.54 16.86
N CYS A 50 15.51 -7.20 15.60
CA CYS A 50 16.86 -7.24 15.05
C CYS A 50 17.77 -6.16 15.65
N GLN A 51 19.09 -6.35 15.55
CA GLN A 51 20.10 -5.47 16.16
C GLN A 51 21.03 -4.81 15.13
N ILE A 52 20.57 -4.70 13.88
CA ILE A 52 21.27 -4.02 12.79
C ILE A 52 20.78 -2.58 12.76
N TYR A 53 21.32 -1.78 13.67
CA TYR A 53 20.79 -0.46 13.95
C TYR A 53 20.95 0.51 12.79
N MET A 54 19.82 1.07 12.35
CA MET A 54 19.74 2.11 11.32
C MET A 54 18.95 3.30 11.85
N THR A 55 19.43 4.51 11.58
CA THR A 55 18.66 5.73 11.87
C THR A 55 17.50 5.82 10.89
N ARG A 56 16.28 5.93 11.44
CA ARG A 56 15.04 6.16 10.69
C ARG A 56 14.24 7.26 11.36
N TYR A 57 13.21 7.75 10.68
CA TYR A 57 12.31 8.77 11.18
C TYR A 57 10.92 8.19 11.41
N PHE A 58 10.25 8.58 12.48
CA PHE A 58 8.84 8.29 12.73
C PHE A 58 8.09 9.60 12.98
N TYR A 59 6.79 9.62 12.73
CA TYR A 59 5.95 10.74 13.09
C TYR A 59 5.45 10.60 14.52
N ASN A 60 5.82 11.54 15.38
CA ASN A 60 5.29 11.70 16.72
C ASN A 60 4.04 12.57 16.64
N SER A 61 2.86 11.96 16.74
CA SER A 61 1.57 12.63 16.67
C SER A 61 1.29 13.56 17.85
N ALA A 62 1.85 13.28 19.03
CA ALA A 62 1.73 14.13 20.21
C ALA A 62 2.55 15.42 20.04
N ALA A 63 3.79 15.30 19.56
CA ALA A 63 4.67 16.44 19.29
C ALA A 63 4.38 17.12 17.93
N LYS A 64 3.58 16.48 17.07
CA LYS A 64 3.33 16.84 15.66
C LYS A 64 4.62 17.03 14.86
N LYS A 65 5.61 16.17 15.10
CA LYS A 65 6.97 16.28 14.53
C LYS A 65 7.47 14.93 14.05
N CYS A 66 8.35 14.97 13.05
CA CYS A 66 9.14 13.81 12.65
C CYS A 66 10.42 13.75 13.48
N GLU A 67 10.60 12.65 14.21
CA GLU A 67 11.69 12.42 15.15
C GLU A 67 12.51 11.20 14.72
N MET A 68 13.79 11.17 15.07
CA MET A 68 14.67 10.04 14.76
C MET A 68 14.47 8.92 15.78
N PHE A 69 14.59 7.67 15.32
CA PHE A 69 14.68 6.50 16.18
C PHE A 69 15.63 5.45 15.59
N ARG A 70 16.06 4.52 16.46
CA ARG A 70 16.94 3.42 16.08
C ARG A 70 16.10 2.21 15.65
N TYR A 71 16.07 1.93 14.35
CA TYR A 71 15.42 0.75 13.80
C TYR A 71 16.39 -0.43 13.78
N GLY A 72 15.93 -1.59 14.24
CA GLY A 72 16.72 -2.81 14.37
C GLY A 72 17.03 -3.53 13.06
N GLY A 73 16.41 -3.11 11.95
CA GLY A 73 16.68 -3.67 10.61
C GLY A 73 15.65 -4.71 10.14
N CYS A 74 14.74 -5.17 10.99
CA CYS A 74 13.65 -6.08 10.60
C CYS A 74 12.34 -5.81 11.36
N GLN A 75 11.22 -6.25 10.79
CA GLN A 75 9.86 -6.13 11.33
C GLN A 75 9.46 -4.67 11.64
N GLY A 76 8.66 -4.46 12.69
CA GLY A 76 8.06 -3.18 13.04
C GLY A 76 6.88 -2.82 12.15
N ASN A 77 6.56 -1.53 12.12
CA ASN A 77 5.41 -1.00 11.38
C ASN A 77 5.79 0.10 10.36
N GLU A 78 4.77 0.68 9.73
CA GLU A 78 4.88 1.62 8.62
C GLU A 78 5.18 3.06 9.05
N ASN A 79 5.14 3.40 10.34
CA ASN A 79 5.57 4.71 10.84
C ASN A 79 7.11 4.79 10.91
N ARG A 80 7.75 4.56 9.76
CA ARG A 80 9.20 4.46 9.62
C ARG A 80 9.63 4.91 8.23
N PHE A 81 10.25 6.07 8.18
CA PHE A 81 10.69 6.74 6.97
C PHE A 81 12.22 6.79 6.93
N ALA A 82 12.79 6.81 5.72
CA ALA A 82 14.24 6.89 5.53
C ALA A 82 14.76 8.31 5.84
N THR A 83 13.95 9.33 5.54
CA THR A 83 14.32 10.74 5.72
C THR A 83 13.26 11.51 6.48
N LYS A 84 13.66 12.63 7.10
CA LYS A 84 12.75 13.56 7.76
C LYS A 84 11.71 14.12 6.78
N ASP A 85 12.13 14.44 5.55
CA ASP A 85 11.26 15.03 4.54
C ASP A 85 10.18 14.06 4.07
N GLU A 86 10.52 12.78 3.89
CA GLU A 86 9.54 11.74 3.57
C GLU A 86 8.48 11.62 4.67
N CYS A 87 8.92 11.61 5.93
CA CYS A 87 8.01 11.61 7.08
C CYS A 87 7.10 12.85 7.09
N LEU A 88 7.64 14.05 6.86
CA LEU A 88 6.86 15.29 6.86
C LEU A 88 5.91 15.38 5.66
N LYS A 89 6.31 14.93 4.48
CA LYS A 89 5.45 14.87 3.30
C LYS A 89 4.25 13.95 3.55
N THR A 90 4.48 12.84 4.24
CA THR A 90 3.48 11.81 4.53
C THR A 90 2.55 12.22 5.68
N CYS A 91 3.12 12.69 6.79
CA CYS A 91 2.40 12.89 8.05
C CYS A 91 2.29 14.34 8.51
N GLY A 92 3.10 15.25 7.96
CA GLY A 92 3.11 16.67 8.33
C GLY A 92 1.90 17.45 7.81
N GLN A 93 1.13 16.90 6.87
CA GLN A 93 -0.03 17.57 6.28
C GLN A 93 -1.27 17.61 7.18
N LEU A 94 -1.29 16.90 8.31
CA LEU A 94 -2.35 17.02 9.32
C LEU A 94 -2.49 18.45 9.87
N ASN A 95 -1.49 19.33 9.63
CA ASN A 95 -1.59 20.74 9.94
C ASN A 95 -2.15 21.60 8.79
N LYS A 96 -2.08 21.16 7.51
CA LYS A 96 -2.58 21.95 6.37
C LYS A 96 -4.10 22.00 6.29
N LEU A 97 -4.79 20.91 6.66
CA LEU A 97 -6.26 20.85 6.66
C LEU A 97 -6.91 21.73 7.74
N ARG A 98 -6.11 22.26 8.68
CA ARG A 98 -6.56 23.23 9.69
C ARG A 98 -6.29 24.70 9.34
N PHE A 99 -5.51 24.98 8.29
CA PHE A 99 -5.29 26.35 7.80
C PHE A 99 -6.05 26.69 6.52
N SER A 100 -6.63 25.70 5.82
CA SER A 100 -7.52 25.94 4.68
C SER A 100 -8.98 26.23 5.07
N ASN A 101 -9.31 26.30 6.36
CA ASN A 101 -10.65 26.62 6.88
C ASN A 101 -10.63 27.72 7.96
N LEU A 102 -9.60 28.56 8.01
CA LEU A 102 -9.61 29.73 8.90
C LEU A 102 -10.10 30.95 8.09
N PRO A 103 -11.28 31.52 8.37
CA PRO A 103 -11.69 32.77 7.75
C PRO A 103 -10.76 33.89 8.21
N SER A 104 -10.21 34.61 7.24
CA SER A 104 -9.61 35.95 7.40
C SER A 104 -10.63 36.96 7.88
#